data_AF-A0A9W9GT27-F1
#
_entry.id   AF-A0A9W9GT27-F1
#
_cell.length_a   1.000
_cell.length_b   1.000
_cell.length_c   1.000
_cell.angle_alpha   90.00
_cell.angle_beta   90.00
_cell.angle_gamma   90.00
#
_symmetry.space_group_name_H-M   'P 1'
#
loop_
_entity.id
_entity.type
_entity.pdbx_description
1 polymer ?
#
loop_
_entity_poly.entity_id
_entity_poly.type
_entity_poly.pdbx_seq_one_letter_code
_entity_poly.pdbx_strand_id
1 'polypeptide(L)'
;MPSITTDSAVTTQASNGSKDQVHYNNWPNDKGFDPEYEQRETVELQVTGHIPAYAAGVLYRTGPGASQVEADNGETLRLSHWFDGFSQTHRFQILAPEDSSASPRVLYNSRFSTDDLMEEARRTRSLDMVSFGQKRDPCKSVLGKVHSEFVPQPPTPSSKNIGVTLSINVPGLDETPDSTSRWSDSKQIRTLYAKTDYNAFKKPRSRDPGAHRPSHADKSTPGPLRPTISIPCPIRPPATGETTILATFDATPAYLHSLLITEEHVVLCVWNSHVNPLKLKESFINAIAPTDPSQPATWYVIDRKHGNGLIATYDSPAFFCFHTVNAWLEPSAEDPTKTDIVADVVRTDSSDFIKTLYYDTLISSFDAAKDFQKKRSDFYRTTFTRFRLPAVPSAPCAETRKAEVEWSACKSLSPELPTMHPKRVTQKHRYVYAVTFRGEATLTDGIMKLDCETQESMLWACHGQSPGEAIFVPNPEGTDEDDGVLLSVVLDGQRGKSYLLCLDARDLSELGRANVDGAVGFGFHGQHVPTLGGMPTGDY
;
A
#
# COMPACT_ATOMS: atom_id res chain seq x y z
N MET A 1 25.35 42.66 -33.03
CA MET A 1 23.86 42.63 -33.03
C MET A 1 23.39 41.36 -33.72
N PRO A 2 22.54 40.53 -33.08
CA PRO A 2 22.52 40.13 -31.68
C PRO A 2 22.70 38.58 -31.55
N SER A 3 23.62 38.10 -30.70
CA SER A 3 23.36 37.57 -29.35
C SER A 3 22.23 36.54 -29.25
N ILE A 4 22.59 35.25 -29.23
CA ILE A 4 21.71 34.17 -28.73
C ILE A 4 22.21 33.86 -27.32
N THR A 5 21.54 34.46 -26.34
CA THR A 5 21.70 34.21 -24.92
C THR A 5 21.17 32.81 -24.58
N THR A 6 22.04 31.98 -24.01
CA THR A 6 21.66 30.76 -23.32
C THR A 6 21.18 31.12 -21.91
N ASP A 7 19.87 31.29 -21.72
CA ASP A 7 19.28 31.34 -20.38
C ASP A 7 19.01 29.91 -19.91
N SER A 8 19.99 29.30 -19.26
CA SER A 8 19.75 28.20 -18.33
C SER A 8 19.40 28.81 -16.98
N ALA A 9 18.10 29.07 -16.75
CA ALA A 9 17.62 29.46 -15.43
C ALA A 9 17.68 28.24 -14.50
N VAL A 10 18.80 28.10 -13.78
CA VAL A 10 18.87 27.30 -12.56
C VAL A 10 17.99 28.02 -11.53
N THR A 11 16.81 27.47 -11.25
CA THR A 11 15.97 27.98 -10.15
C THR A 11 16.56 27.49 -8.84
N THR A 12 17.47 28.26 -8.25
CA THR A 12 17.85 28.15 -6.85
C THR A 12 16.71 28.67 -5.99
N GLN A 13 15.81 27.79 -5.52
CA GLN A 13 14.97 28.11 -4.37
C GLN A 13 15.81 27.89 -3.11
N ALA A 14 16.40 28.99 -2.63
CA ALA A 14 17.01 29.07 -1.31
C ALA A 14 15.94 28.88 -0.23
N SER A 15 16.27 28.08 0.77
CA SER A 15 15.54 27.91 2.03
C SER A 15 15.52 29.23 2.80
N ASN A 16 14.42 29.97 2.65
CA ASN A 16 14.01 30.97 3.63
C ASN A 16 12.70 30.48 4.25
N GLY A 17 12.75 30.12 5.54
CA GLY A 17 11.55 29.96 6.34
C GLY A 17 10.80 31.29 6.33
N SER A 18 9.75 31.40 5.52
CA SER A 18 8.86 32.55 5.51
C SER A 18 7.53 32.17 6.14
N LYS A 19 7.08 33.03 7.06
CA LYS A 19 5.67 33.13 7.45
C LYS A 19 4.79 33.15 6.19
N ASP A 20 3.70 32.37 6.26
CA ASP A 20 2.61 32.23 5.29
C ASP A 20 2.93 31.54 3.95
N GLN A 21 3.47 30.32 4.00
CA GLN A 21 3.43 29.44 2.83
C GLN A 21 1.96 29.07 2.54
N VAL A 22 1.45 29.50 1.39
CA VAL A 22 0.04 29.26 1.01
C VAL A 22 -0.15 27.82 0.56
N HIS A 23 -0.92 27.05 1.30
CA HIS A 23 -1.29 25.67 0.97
C HIS A 23 -2.59 25.61 0.18
N TYR A 24 -2.71 24.65 -0.73
CA TYR A 24 -3.98 24.31 -1.40
C TYR A 24 -5.09 24.14 -0.36
N ASN A 25 -6.21 24.85 -0.54
CA ASN A 25 -7.37 24.85 0.35
C ASN A 25 -7.07 25.05 1.85
N ASN A 26 -5.97 25.75 2.21
CA ASN A 26 -5.54 25.88 3.60
C ASN A 26 -5.39 24.51 4.31
N TRP A 27 -4.85 23.54 3.58
CA TRP A 27 -4.65 22.17 4.05
C TRP A 27 -3.15 21.80 4.04
N PRO A 28 -2.37 22.21 5.06
CA PRO A 28 -0.94 21.92 5.10
C PRO A 28 -0.66 20.42 5.19
N ASN A 29 0.30 19.92 4.43
CA ASN A 29 0.65 18.50 4.47
C ASN A 29 2.15 18.20 4.23
N ASP A 30 2.96 19.23 4.02
CA ASP A 30 4.39 19.15 3.72
C ASP A 30 5.15 18.27 4.73
N LYS A 31 4.87 18.44 6.02
CA LYS A 31 5.50 17.66 7.10
C LYS A 31 5.15 16.16 7.06
N GLY A 32 4.07 15.76 6.37
CA GLY A 32 3.75 14.36 6.15
C GLY A 32 4.57 13.72 5.03
N PHE A 33 5.20 14.51 4.16
CA PHE A 33 6.09 14.04 3.09
C PHE A 33 7.58 14.22 3.39
N ASP A 34 7.91 15.00 4.42
CA ASP A 34 9.28 15.13 4.92
C ASP A 34 9.28 15.28 6.46
N PRO A 35 8.87 14.23 7.20
CA PRO A 35 8.89 14.26 8.65
C PRO A 35 10.34 14.24 9.15
N GLU A 36 10.75 15.31 9.83
CA GLU A 36 12.03 15.35 10.58
C GLU A 36 11.99 14.50 11.86
N TYR A 37 10.80 14.03 12.25
CA TYR A 37 10.56 13.40 13.53
C TYR A 37 10.87 11.89 13.51
N GLU A 38 11.89 11.50 14.26
CA GLU A 38 12.19 10.11 14.60
C GLU A 38 12.25 9.95 16.13
N GLN A 39 11.51 8.98 16.66
CA GLN A 39 11.45 8.71 18.10
C GLN A 39 12.03 7.32 18.40
N ARG A 40 13.35 7.24 18.57
CA ARG A 40 14.06 5.95 18.73
C ARG A 40 13.74 5.24 20.05
N GLU A 41 13.58 6.02 21.11
CA GLU A 41 13.21 5.56 22.45
C GLU A 41 11.70 5.53 22.62
N THR A 42 11.21 4.56 23.40
CA THR A 42 9.77 4.44 23.66
C THR A 42 9.29 5.57 24.57
N VAL A 43 8.28 6.30 24.11
CA VAL A 43 7.64 7.39 24.87
C VAL A 43 6.16 7.08 25.09
N GLU A 44 5.60 7.57 26.18
CA GLU A 44 4.17 7.51 26.44
C GLU A 44 3.47 8.73 25.83
N LEU A 45 2.40 8.49 25.09
CA LEU A 45 1.63 9.53 24.41
C LEU A 45 0.50 10.05 25.31
N GLN A 46 0.18 11.33 25.16
CA GLN A 46 -0.98 11.92 25.81
C GLN A 46 -2.26 11.45 25.11
N VAL A 47 -3.10 10.70 25.83
CA VAL A 47 -4.40 10.22 25.38
C VAL A 47 -5.50 11.20 25.76
N THR A 48 -6.40 11.50 24.83
CA THR A 48 -7.63 12.27 25.04
C THR A 48 -8.83 11.46 24.57
N GLY A 49 -9.95 11.53 25.31
CA GLY A 49 -11.11 10.67 25.05
C GLY A 49 -10.90 9.25 25.60
N HIS A 50 -11.55 8.28 24.98
CA HIS A 50 -11.54 6.88 25.36
C HIS A 50 -11.14 6.01 24.17
N ILE A 51 -10.10 5.20 24.33
CA ILE A 51 -9.77 4.12 23.40
C ILE A 51 -10.22 2.83 24.08
N PRO A 52 -11.07 1.97 23.46
CA PRO A 52 -11.56 0.77 24.12
C PRO A 52 -10.44 -0.19 24.52
N ALA A 53 -10.56 -0.83 25.69
CA ALA A 53 -9.55 -1.75 26.20
C ALA A 53 -9.28 -2.95 25.27
N TYR A 54 -10.29 -3.41 24.51
CA TYR A 54 -10.13 -4.48 23.53
C TYR A 54 -9.27 -4.09 22.32
N ALA A 55 -9.03 -2.79 22.09
CA ALA A 55 -8.09 -2.33 21.06
C ALA A 55 -6.62 -2.52 21.47
N ALA A 56 -6.36 -2.98 22.72
CA ALA A 56 -5.03 -3.28 23.20
C ALA A 56 -4.27 -4.22 22.27
N GLY A 57 -3.04 -3.84 21.95
CA GLY A 57 -2.30 -4.43 20.85
C GLY A 57 -1.13 -3.57 20.43
N VAL A 58 -0.50 -3.97 19.34
CA VAL A 58 0.56 -3.19 18.69
C VAL A 58 0.13 -2.92 17.26
N LEU A 59 -0.04 -1.63 16.93
CA LEU A 59 -0.20 -1.17 15.56
C LEU A 59 1.15 -0.77 15.00
N TYR A 60 1.57 -1.46 13.94
CA TYR A 60 2.68 -1.02 13.11
C TYR A 60 2.16 -0.30 11.86
N ARG A 61 2.85 0.77 11.48
CA ARG A 61 2.66 1.49 10.22
C ARG A 61 4.00 1.60 9.51
N THR A 62 4.02 1.47 8.19
CA THR A 62 5.21 1.71 7.39
C THR A 62 4.91 2.56 6.16
N GLY A 63 5.95 3.12 5.57
CA GLY A 63 5.89 3.93 4.38
C GLY A 63 7.02 4.94 4.34
N PRO A 64 6.97 5.88 3.39
CA PRO A 64 7.99 6.90 3.23
C PRO A 64 7.96 7.87 4.41
N GLY A 65 9.13 8.06 5.01
CA GLY A 65 9.42 9.19 5.89
C GLY A 65 9.98 10.32 5.04
N ALA A 66 11.30 10.55 5.11
CA ALA A 66 11.97 11.63 4.41
C ALA A 66 11.86 11.52 2.88
N SER A 67 11.63 12.65 2.21
CA SER A 67 11.61 12.77 0.74
C SER A 67 12.89 13.39 0.18
N GLN A 68 13.79 13.83 1.06
CA GLN A 68 15.04 14.47 0.67
C GLN A 68 16.14 14.23 1.70
N VAL A 69 17.39 14.43 1.26
CA VAL A 69 18.58 14.28 2.08
C VAL A 69 19.58 15.39 1.70
N GLU A 70 20.09 16.11 2.69
CA GLU A 70 21.20 17.05 2.50
C GLU A 70 22.53 16.29 2.40
N ALA A 71 23.25 16.50 1.30
CA ALA A 71 24.55 15.91 1.04
C ALA A 71 25.69 16.70 1.70
N ASP A 72 26.86 16.08 1.81
CA ASP A 72 28.02 16.64 2.54
C ASP A 72 28.54 17.99 1.98
N ASN A 73 28.20 18.32 0.73
CA ASN A 73 28.54 19.58 0.07
C ASN A 73 27.47 20.68 0.25
N GLY A 74 26.40 20.41 1.00
CA GLY A 74 25.26 21.32 1.20
C GLY A 74 24.21 21.28 0.09
N GLU A 75 24.34 20.42 -0.92
CA GLU A 75 23.28 20.21 -1.92
C GLU A 75 22.18 19.27 -1.38
N THR A 76 20.92 19.54 -1.69
CA THR A 76 19.80 18.67 -1.30
C THR A 76 19.46 17.69 -2.42
N LEU A 77 19.61 16.39 -2.18
CA LEU A 77 19.06 15.35 -3.03
C LEU A 77 17.57 15.21 -2.75
N ARG A 78 16.72 15.43 -3.76
CA ARG A 78 15.27 15.31 -3.65
C ARG A 78 14.75 14.10 -4.41
N LEU A 79 13.87 13.35 -3.76
CA LEU A 79 13.13 12.28 -4.39
C LEU A 79 11.96 12.86 -5.18
N SER A 80 11.58 12.20 -6.26
CA SER A 80 10.52 12.70 -7.15
C SER A 80 9.15 12.13 -6.80
N HIS A 81 9.09 10.88 -6.35
CA HIS A 81 7.86 10.14 -6.20
C HIS A 81 7.67 9.64 -4.77
N TRP A 82 6.42 9.62 -4.29
CA TRP A 82 6.07 9.24 -2.92
C TRP A 82 6.59 7.84 -2.55
N PHE A 83 6.46 6.87 -3.48
CA PHE A 83 6.93 5.49 -3.30
C PHE A 83 8.46 5.34 -3.21
N ASP A 84 9.23 6.38 -3.55
CA ASP A 84 10.68 6.37 -3.43
C ASP A 84 11.18 6.92 -2.09
N GLY A 85 10.30 7.53 -1.28
CA GLY A 85 10.64 8.13 0.02
C GLY A 85 11.33 7.14 0.97
N PHE A 86 12.26 7.64 1.78
CA PHE A 86 13.07 6.81 2.67
C PHE A 86 12.19 6.14 3.74
N SER A 87 12.08 4.81 3.70
CA SER A 87 11.09 4.08 4.50
C SER A 87 11.31 4.21 6.01
N GLN A 88 10.27 4.65 6.72
CA GLN A 88 10.17 4.69 8.17
C GLN A 88 9.13 3.68 8.67
N THR A 89 9.34 3.14 9.86
CA THR A 89 8.37 2.28 10.56
C THR A 89 7.98 2.92 11.87
N HIS A 90 6.68 2.96 12.16
CA HIS A 90 6.10 3.51 13.38
C HIS A 90 5.42 2.39 14.15
N ARG A 91 5.53 2.45 15.48
CA ARG A 91 4.94 1.48 16.39
C ARG A 91 4.12 2.22 17.44
N PHE A 92 2.84 1.89 17.51
CA PHE A 92 1.92 2.33 18.56
C PHE A 92 1.50 1.10 19.38
N GLN A 93 1.84 1.06 20.66
CA GLN A 93 1.45 -0.01 21.57
C GLN A 93 0.36 0.49 22.49
N ILE A 94 -0.84 -0.05 22.36
CA ILE A 94 -1.99 0.23 23.21
C ILE A 94 -1.98 -0.80 24.34
N LEU A 95 -1.83 -0.33 25.57
CA LEU A 95 -1.83 -1.14 26.77
C LEU A 95 -3.22 -1.08 27.41
N ALA A 96 -3.85 -2.25 27.55
CA ALA A 96 -5.09 -2.35 28.31
C ALA A 96 -4.85 -1.85 29.75
N PRO A 97 -5.80 -1.08 30.30
CA PRO A 97 -5.71 -0.64 31.69
C PRO A 97 -5.89 -1.83 32.64
N GLU A 98 -5.24 -1.80 33.81
CA GLU A 98 -5.45 -2.79 34.87
C GLU A 98 -6.86 -2.68 35.48
N ASP A 99 -7.44 -1.47 35.47
CA ASP A 99 -8.80 -1.16 35.89
C ASP A 99 -9.64 -0.77 34.67
N SER A 100 -10.77 -1.46 34.46
CA SER A 100 -11.72 -1.19 33.38
C SER A 100 -12.25 0.25 33.32
N SER A 101 -12.10 1.04 34.39
CA SER A 101 -12.52 2.44 34.44
C SER A 101 -11.48 3.45 33.94
N ALA A 102 -10.24 3.03 33.68
CA ALA A 102 -9.16 3.91 33.22
C ALA A 102 -9.01 3.92 31.68
N SER A 103 -8.51 5.03 31.12
CA SER A 103 -8.12 5.07 29.71
C SER A 103 -6.85 4.24 29.48
N PRO A 104 -6.71 3.55 28.34
CA PRO A 104 -5.51 2.79 28.04
C PRO A 104 -4.31 3.72 27.88
N ARG A 105 -3.13 3.19 28.17
CA ARG A 105 -1.87 3.88 27.91
C ARG A 105 -1.43 3.58 26.49
N VAL A 106 -0.86 4.56 25.80
CA VAL A 106 -0.35 4.38 24.43
C VAL A 106 1.13 4.72 24.41
N LEU A 107 1.95 3.75 24.04
CA LEU A 107 3.39 3.93 23.87
C LEU A 107 3.74 4.06 22.38
N TYR A 108 4.74 4.87 22.06
CA TYR A 108 5.15 5.14 20.70
C TYR A 108 6.66 5.13 20.53
N ASN A 109 7.11 4.63 19.39
CA ASN A 109 8.45 4.81 18.87
C ASN A 109 8.44 4.67 17.33
N SER A 110 9.41 5.26 16.66
CA SER A 110 9.61 5.14 15.21
C SER A 110 11.07 5.00 14.85
N ARG A 111 11.34 4.38 13.70
CA ARG A 111 12.70 4.20 13.19
C ARG A 111 12.74 4.27 11.67
N PHE A 112 13.76 4.93 11.13
CA PHE A 112 14.11 4.75 9.74
C PHE A 112 14.64 3.34 9.51
N SER A 113 14.20 2.73 8.41
CA SER A 113 14.65 1.42 7.97
C SER A 113 15.69 1.53 6.85
N THR A 114 16.15 2.75 6.58
CA THR A 114 16.97 3.12 5.40
C THR A 114 18.20 3.94 5.78
N ASP A 115 18.68 3.86 7.03
CA ASP A 115 19.80 4.68 7.53
C ASP A 115 21.03 4.62 6.60
N ASP A 116 21.50 3.42 6.27
CA ASP A 116 22.66 3.22 5.38
C ASP A 116 22.42 3.76 3.95
N LEU A 117 21.19 3.64 3.43
CA LEU A 117 20.85 4.20 2.11
C LEU A 117 20.86 5.72 2.13
N MET A 118 20.36 6.32 3.20
CA MET A 118 20.40 7.77 3.38
C MET A 118 21.84 8.25 3.53
N GLU A 119 22.68 7.54 4.29
CA GLU A 119 24.10 7.86 4.44
C GLU A 119 24.87 7.75 3.11
N GLU A 120 24.59 6.72 2.31
CA GLU A 120 25.14 6.60 0.97
C GLU A 120 24.69 7.75 0.05
N ALA A 121 23.41 8.15 0.12
CA ALA A 121 22.89 9.28 -0.63
C ALA A 121 23.58 10.60 -0.22
N ARG A 122 23.83 10.81 1.08
CA ARG A 122 24.58 11.98 1.60
C ARG A 122 25.98 12.04 1.01
N ARG A 123 26.68 10.90 1.00
CA ARG A 123 28.09 10.78 0.57
C ARG A 123 28.25 10.89 -0.95
N THR A 124 27.40 10.20 -1.71
CA THR A 124 27.56 10.08 -3.17
C THR A 124 26.87 11.17 -3.96
N ARG A 125 25.90 11.86 -3.37
CA ARG A 125 25.04 12.86 -4.03
C ARG A 125 24.12 12.23 -5.09
N SER A 126 23.90 10.92 -5.04
CA SER A 126 23.08 10.20 -6.01
C SER A 126 22.46 8.94 -5.40
N LEU A 127 21.34 8.51 -5.97
CA LEU A 127 20.80 7.17 -5.79
C LEU A 127 20.89 6.49 -7.15
N ASP A 128 22.01 5.83 -7.43
CA ASP A 128 22.29 5.25 -8.76
C ASP A 128 21.57 3.90 -8.99
N MET A 129 20.30 3.83 -8.60
CA MET A 129 19.45 2.66 -8.78
C MET A 129 18.15 3.06 -9.46
N VAL A 130 17.68 2.24 -10.40
CA VAL A 130 16.32 2.38 -10.94
C VAL A 130 15.35 2.19 -9.78
N SER A 131 14.61 3.24 -9.45
CA SER A 131 13.58 3.23 -8.41
C SER A 131 12.18 3.20 -9.03
N PHE A 132 11.14 3.34 -8.20
CA PHE A 132 9.77 3.30 -8.68
C PHE A 132 9.47 4.48 -9.62
N GLY A 133 9.71 5.72 -9.17
CA GLY A 133 9.31 6.92 -9.90
C GLY A 133 10.35 8.04 -10.01
N GLN A 134 11.60 7.84 -9.58
CA GLN A 134 12.61 8.90 -9.56
C GLN A 134 12.85 9.46 -10.97
N LYS A 135 12.67 10.78 -11.14
CA LYS A 135 12.96 11.45 -12.41
C LYS A 135 14.47 11.44 -12.63
N ARG A 136 14.91 10.91 -13.77
CA ARG A 136 16.33 10.86 -14.18
C ARG A 136 16.58 11.81 -15.35
N ASP A 137 17.70 12.52 -15.32
CA ASP A 137 18.15 13.36 -16.43
C ASP A 137 18.76 12.47 -17.53
N PRO A 138 18.17 12.43 -18.75
CA PRO A 138 18.69 11.64 -19.85
C PRO A 138 20.15 12.00 -20.19
N CYS A 139 20.54 13.28 -20.10
CA CYS A 139 21.87 13.76 -20.46
C CYS A 139 22.94 13.33 -19.45
N LYS A 140 22.59 13.14 -18.17
CA LYS A 140 23.49 12.52 -17.18
C LYS A 140 23.56 11.00 -17.31
N SER A 141 22.48 10.36 -17.77
CA SER A 141 22.44 8.89 -17.96
C SER A 141 23.23 8.39 -19.18
N VAL A 142 23.43 9.24 -20.20
CA VAL A 142 24.17 8.89 -21.43
C VAL A 142 25.69 8.90 -21.25
N LEU A 143 26.21 9.56 -20.19
CA LEU A 143 27.65 9.54 -19.87
C LEU A 143 28.08 8.39 -18.96
N GLY A 144 27.14 7.60 -18.43
CA GLY A 144 27.40 6.40 -17.64
C GLY A 144 27.37 5.18 -18.54
N LYS A 145 28.51 4.51 -18.69
CA LYS A 145 28.66 3.26 -19.44
C LYS A 145 27.56 2.27 -19.07
N VAL A 146 27.06 1.53 -20.07
CA VAL A 146 26.34 0.26 -19.88
C VAL A 146 27.29 -0.69 -19.17
N HIS A 147 27.33 -0.62 -17.84
CA HIS A 147 27.95 -1.62 -17.02
C HIS A 147 26.89 -2.68 -16.75
N SER A 148 27.13 -3.87 -17.28
CA SER A 148 26.59 -5.12 -16.75
C SER A 148 27.16 -5.26 -15.33
N GLU A 149 26.60 -4.50 -14.39
CA GLU A 149 27.08 -4.46 -13.03
C GLU A 149 26.50 -5.65 -12.29
N PHE A 150 27.39 -6.58 -11.99
CA PHE A 150 27.27 -7.49 -10.87
C PHE A 150 27.01 -6.61 -9.65
N VAL A 151 25.74 -6.38 -9.29
CA VAL A 151 25.39 -5.62 -8.09
C VAL A 151 25.81 -6.51 -6.91
N PRO A 152 26.90 -6.19 -6.19
CA PRO A 152 27.23 -6.93 -4.98
C PRO A 152 26.02 -6.88 -4.06
N GLN A 153 25.80 -7.93 -3.26
CA GLN A 153 24.71 -7.89 -2.30
C GLN A 153 24.83 -6.59 -1.48
N PRO A 154 23.75 -5.82 -1.34
CA PRO A 154 23.74 -4.65 -0.48
C PRO A 154 24.32 -5.03 0.89
N PRO A 155 25.22 -4.21 1.45
CA PRO A 155 26.00 -4.60 2.63
C PRO A 155 25.11 -4.87 3.85
N THR A 156 23.90 -4.29 3.89
CA THR A 156 22.95 -4.38 5.00
C THR A 156 21.48 -4.30 4.54
N PRO A 157 20.51 -4.79 5.33
CA PRO A 157 19.09 -4.58 5.08
C PRO A 157 18.66 -3.10 4.98
N SER A 158 19.34 -2.19 5.68
CA SER A 158 19.08 -0.75 5.68
C SER A 158 19.53 -0.02 4.41
N SER A 159 20.31 -0.67 3.55
CA SER A 159 20.64 -0.12 2.23
C SER A 159 19.54 -0.35 1.18
N LYS A 160 18.44 -1.06 1.51
CA LYS A 160 17.27 -1.23 0.64
C LYS A 160 16.08 -0.42 1.13
N ASN A 161 15.49 0.38 0.24
CA ASN A 161 14.23 1.03 0.51
C ASN A 161 13.06 0.04 0.33
N ILE A 162 12.57 -0.52 1.44
CA ILE A 162 11.46 -1.48 1.49
C ILE A 162 10.59 -1.08 2.66
N GLY A 163 9.34 -0.73 2.41
CA GLY A 163 8.43 -0.22 3.43
C GLY A 163 7.03 0.04 2.89
N VAL A 164 6.53 -0.81 1.98
CA VAL A 164 5.15 -0.70 1.48
C VAL A 164 4.18 -1.31 2.48
N THR A 165 4.47 -2.53 2.92
CA THR A 165 3.63 -3.25 3.88
C THR A 165 4.47 -4.05 4.87
N LEU A 166 3.84 -4.44 5.98
CA LEU A 166 4.42 -5.23 7.05
C LEU A 166 3.71 -6.57 7.20
N SER A 167 4.46 -7.59 7.56
CA SER A 167 3.88 -8.85 8.02
C SER A 167 4.63 -9.38 9.23
N ILE A 168 3.85 -9.77 10.22
CA ILE A 168 4.35 -10.50 11.38
C ILE A 168 4.40 -12.00 11.09
N ASN A 169 5.32 -12.70 11.77
CA ASN A 169 5.34 -14.16 11.90
C ASN A 169 5.16 -14.88 10.55
N VAL A 170 5.89 -14.44 9.52
CA VAL A 170 5.71 -14.96 8.15
C VAL A 170 6.10 -16.44 8.14
N PRO A 171 5.15 -17.36 7.82
CA PRO A 171 5.44 -18.79 7.85
C PRO A 171 6.63 -19.15 6.96
N GLY A 172 7.48 -20.08 7.39
CA GLY A 172 8.68 -20.51 6.65
C GLY A 172 9.84 -19.50 6.61
N LEU A 173 9.68 -18.29 7.14
CA LEU A 173 10.78 -17.36 7.40
C LEU A 173 11.18 -17.30 8.89
N ASP A 174 10.33 -17.81 9.78
CA ASP A 174 10.58 -17.89 11.22
C ASP A 174 11.47 -19.10 11.59
N GLU A 175 12.47 -18.90 12.45
CA GLU A 175 13.39 -19.95 12.93
C GLU A 175 12.70 -21.04 13.77
N THR A 176 11.53 -20.75 14.31
CA THR A 176 10.68 -21.72 15.02
C THR A 176 9.40 -21.92 14.22
N PRO A 177 9.29 -23.01 13.43
CA PRO A 177 8.09 -23.28 12.67
C PRO A 177 6.96 -23.58 13.65
N ASP A 178 5.96 -22.70 13.70
CA ASP A 178 4.65 -23.11 14.19
C ASP A 178 3.81 -23.45 12.96
N SER A 179 3.05 -24.54 13.07
CA SER A 179 2.22 -25.09 11.97
C SER A 179 0.92 -24.31 11.74
N THR A 180 0.71 -23.25 12.53
CA THR A 180 -0.53 -22.48 12.60
C THR A 180 -0.56 -21.34 11.57
N SER A 181 -1.74 -21.11 11.00
CA SER A 181 -1.98 -20.08 9.98
C SER A 181 -1.62 -18.67 10.48
N ARG A 182 -1.13 -17.78 9.59
CA ARG A 182 -1.02 -16.31 9.83
C ARG A 182 -2.32 -15.73 10.39
N TRP A 183 -3.45 -16.34 10.05
CA TRP A 183 -4.81 -15.95 10.44
C TRP A 183 -5.30 -16.58 11.75
N SER A 184 -4.43 -17.23 12.53
CA SER A 184 -4.77 -17.75 13.85
C SER A 184 -4.46 -16.72 14.96
N ASP A 185 -4.94 -16.98 16.19
CA ASP A 185 -4.73 -16.14 17.39
C ASP A 185 -3.23 -15.89 17.66
N SER A 186 -2.63 -14.90 17.01
CA SER A 186 -1.22 -14.57 17.22
C SER A 186 -1.09 -13.79 18.54
N LYS A 187 -0.89 -14.51 19.64
CA LYS A 187 -0.71 -13.88 20.96
C LYS A 187 0.61 -13.13 21.09
N GLN A 188 1.55 -13.26 20.14
CA GLN A 188 2.89 -12.68 20.21
C GLN A 188 3.47 -12.32 18.83
N ILE A 189 4.23 -11.23 18.78
CA ILE A 189 5.03 -10.81 17.61
C ILE A 189 6.45 -11.38 17.80
N ARG A 190 6.82 -12.36 16.97
CA ARG A 190 8.17 -12.95 16.96
C ARG A 190 9.07 -12.30 15.93
N THR A 191 8.53 -12.13 14.72
CA THR A 191 9.21 -11.51 13.59
C THR A 191 8.34 -10.44 12.96
N LEU A 192 8.99 -9.47 12.31
CA LEU A 192 8.35 -8.42 11.52
C LEU A 192 9.16 -8.30 10.22
N TYR A 193 8.47 -8.34 9.10
CA TYR A 193 9.07 -8.21 7.77
C TYR A 193 8.40 -7.08 7.00
N ALA A 194 9.21 -6.16 6.46
CA ALA A 194 8.78 -5.18 5.48
C ALA A 194 8.84 -5.79 4.07
N LYS A 195 7.83 -5.50 3.26
CA LYS A 195 7.66 -5.92 1.87
C LYS A 195 7.46 -4.71 0.95
N THR A 196 7.55 -4.95 -0.35
CA THR A 196 7.45 -3.94 -1.42
C THR A 196 6.87 -4.59 -2.68
N ASP A 197 6.58 -3.79 -3.71
CA ASP A 197 5.90 -4.19 -4.96
C ASP A 197 6.79 -4.98 -5.92
N TYR A 198 8.05 -5.23 -5.57
CA TYR A 198 8.93 -6.13 -6.29
C TYR A 198 9.38 -7.26 -5.36
N ASN A 199 9.94 -8.33 -5.94
CA ASN A 199 10.23 -9.58 -5.25
C ASN A 199 11.38 -9.49 -4.21
N ALA A 200 11.16 -8.75 -3.12
CA ALA A 200 12.10 -8.52 -2.04
C ALA A 200 11.38 -8.20 -0.72
N PHE A 201 12.01 -8.59 0.38
CA PHE A 201 11.57 -8.26 1.73
C PHE A 201 12.78 -8.07 2.66
N LYS A 202 12.57 -7.43 3.81
CA LYS A 202 13.61 -7.26 4.84
C LYS A 202 13.03 -7.32 6.26
N LYS A 203 13.81 -7.79 7.23
CA LYS A 203 13.50 -7.59 8.65
C LYS A 203 13.84 -6.13 9.02
N PRO A 204 12.90 -5.31 9.55
CA PRO A 204 13.22 -4.04 10.19
C PRO A 204 13.94 -4.32 11.52
N ARG A 205 15.23 -4.72 11.42
CA ARG A 205 16.21 -4.99 12.49
C ARG A 205 15.69 -5.77 13.71
N SER A 206 15.77 -7.10 13.67
CA SER A 206 16.04 -7.94 14.84
C SER A 206 17.54 -8.31 14.87
N ARG A 207 18.01 -9.04 15.90
CA ARG A 207 19.42 -9.45 16.12
C ARG A 207 20.04 -10.27 14.96
N ASP A 208 19.25 -10.59 13.94
CA ASP A 208 19.63 -11.36 12.75
C ASP A 208 19.30 -10.57 11.44
N PRO A 209 20.32 -10.00 10.75
CA PRO A 209 20.16 -9.04 9.67
C PRO A 209 20.00 -9.73 8.29
N GLY A 210 18.79 -10.17 7.96
CA GLY A 210 18.50 -10.75 6.64
C GLY A 210 17.66 -9.82 5.74
N ALA A 211 18.17 -9.47 4.55
CA ALA A 211 17.37 -8.96 3.43
C ALA A 211 17.38 -10.01 2.32
N HIS A 212 16.25 -10.64 2.07
CA HIS A 212 16.18 -11.79 1.18
C HIS A 212 15.42 -11.44 -0.12
N ARG A 213 15.78 -12.13 -1.19
CA ARG A 213 14.95 -12.28 -2.39
C ARG A 213 14.51 -13.75 -2.43
N PRO A 214 13.22 -14.06 -2.63
CA PRO A 214 12.82 -15.42 -2.96
C PRO A 214 13.61 -15.92 -4.17
N SER A 215 14.17 -17.13 -4.07
CA SER A 215 14.88 -17.78 -5.17
C SER A 215 13.88 -18.24 -6.22
N HIS A 216 13.48 -17.33 -7.11
CA HIS A 216 12.71 -17.63 -8.32
C HIS A 216 13.44 -17.05 -9.52
N ALA A 217 14.58 -17.63 -9.82
CA ALA A 217 15.18 -17.55 -11.14
C ALA A 217 15.28 -18.99 -11.64
N ASP A 218 14.32 -19.39 -12.48
CA ASP A 218 14.51 -20.58 -13.30
C ASP A 218 15.77 -20.35 -14.13
N LYS A 219 16.80 -21.17 -13.88
CA LYS A 219 18.01 -21.22 -14.69
C LYS A 219 17.83 -22.36 -15.70
N SER A 220 17.05 -22.14 -16.76
CA SER A 220 17.06 -22.95 -17.99
C SER A 220 16.13 -22.28 -19.02
N THR A 221 16.31 -22.22 -20.34
CA THR A 221 17.21 -22.79 -21.38
C THR A 221 17.04 -21.88 -22.62
N PRO A 222 17.97 -21.82 -23.61
CA PRO A 222 17.85 -20.90 -24.74
C PRO A 222 16.80 -21.41 -25.74
N GLY A 223 15.58 -20.87 -25.65
CA GLY A 223 14.49 -21.00 -26.63
C GLY A 223 13.76 -19.66 -26.79
N PRO A 224 12.89 -19.50 -27.81
CA PRO A 224 12.18 -18.24 -28.02
C PRO A 224 11.31 -17.92 -26.80
N LEU A 225 11.71 -16.88 -26.04
CA LEU A 225 11.08 -16.44 -24.80
C LEU A 225 9.65 -15.97 -25.08
N ARG A 226 8.65 -16.81 -24.76
CA ARG A 226 7.29 -16.34 -24.52
C ARG A 226 7.22 -15.82 -23.09
N PRO A 227 6.62 -14.65 -22.83
CA PRO A 227 6.45 -14.17 -21.47
C PRO A 227 5.44 -15.07 -20.74
N THR A 228 5.90 -15.75 -19.69
CA THR A 228 5.08 -16.59 -18.81
C THR A 228 4.90 -15.93 -17.45
N ILE A 229 3.70 -16.04 -16.88
CA ILE A 229 3.44 -15.69 -15.48
C ILE A 229 3.41 -17.01 -14.68
N SER A 230 4.20 -17.08 -13.61
CA SER A 230 4.16 -18.19 -12.63
C SER A 230 3.65 -17.67 -11.30
N ILE A 231 2.59 -18.31 -10.77
CA ILE A 231 1.96 -17.89 -9.52
C ILE A 231 2.41 -18.82 -8.38
N PRO A 232 3.19 -18.33 -7.41
CA PRO A 232 3.54 -19.11 -6.23
C PRO A 232 2.32 -19.26 -5.31
N CYS A 233 2.26 -20.35 -4.53
CA CYS A 233 1.22 -20.55 -3.54
C CYS A 233 1.24 -19.44 -2.47
N PRO A 234 0.18 -18.60 -2.35
CA PRO A 234 0.25 -17.41 -1.49
C PRO A 234 0.09 -17.68 0.00
N ILE A 235 -0.28 -18.90 0.43
CA ILE A 235 -0.64 -19.18 1.85
C ILE A 235 0.27 -20.22 2.53
N ARG A 236 1.28 -20.76 1.84
CA ARG A 236 2.19 -21.71 2.49
C ARG A 236 3.57 -21.72 1.85
N PRO A 237 4.55 -20.99 2.40
CA PRO A 237 5.90 -21.49 2.46
C PRO A 237 5.80 -22.79 3.29
N PRO A 238 6.12 -23.97 2.74
CA PRO A 238 6.13 -25.17 3.54
C PRO A 238 7.11 -24.99 4.70
N ALA A 239 6.96 -25.81 5.74
CA ALA A 239 7.88 -25.84 6.88
C ALA A 239 9.35 -26.03 6.46
N THR A 240 9.59 -26.43 5.21
CA THR A 240 10.89 -26.64 4.56
C THR A 240 11.43 -25.42 3.79
N GLY A 241 10.63 -24.36 3.58
CA GLY A 241 11.02 -23.18 2.79
C GLY A 241 10.88 -23.30 1.26
N GLU A 242 10.35 -24.42 0.75
CA GLU A 242 10.17 -24.70 -0.69
C GLU A 242 8.87 -24.12 -1.29
N THR A 243 8.91 -23.03 -2.04
CA THR A 243 7.69 -22.51 -2.70
C THR A 243 7.16 -23.45 -3.80
N THR A 244 5.87 -23.79 -3.77
CA THR A 244 5.18 -24.51 -4.87
C THR A 244 4.55 -23.52 -5.86
N ILE A 245 4.72 -23.76 -7.16
CA ILE A 245 4.04 -23.02 -8.24
C ILE A 245 2.64 -23.62 -8.42
N LEU A 246 1.60 -22.80 -8.33
CA LEU A 246 0.20 -23.22 -8.53
C LEU A 246 -0.15 -23.34 -10.02
N ALA A 247 0.33 -22.41 -10.83
CA ALA A 247 0.12 -22.40 -12.28
C ALA A 247 1.23 -21.62 -13.00
N THR A 248 1.50 -22.03 -14.23
CA THR A 248 2.31 -21.29 -15.21
C THR A 248 1.50 -21.17 -16.49
N PHE A 249 1.31 -19.95 -16.99
CA PHE A 249 0.56 -19.70 -18.21
C PHE A 249 1.11 -18.48 -18.98
N ASP A 250 0.83 -18.43 -20.28
CA ASP A 250 1.19 -17.31 -21.15
C ASP A 250 0.32 -16.09 -20.81
N ALA A 251 0.94 -14.96 -20.50
CA ALA A 251 0.25 -13.69 -20.27
C ALA A 251 1.20 -12.50 -20.46
N THR A 252 0.67 -11.37 -20.92
CA THR A 252 1.47 -10.15 -21.09
C THR A 252 1.81 -9.55 -19.73
N PRO A 253 3.08 -9.34 -19.38
CA PRO A 253 3.48 -8.79 -18.08
C PRO A 253 2.86 -7.42 -17.84
N ALA A 254 2.38 -7.21 -16.62
CA ALA A 254 1.73 -5.99 -16.18
C ALA A 254 2.11 -5.67 -14.74
N TYR A 255 1.95 -4.41 -14.33
CA TYR A 255 2.12 -4.00 -12.94
C TYR A 255 0.87 -4.37 -12.14
N LEU A 256 1.04 -5.33 -11.23
CA LEU A 256 -0.01 -5.84 -10.36
C LEU A 256 0.38 -5.54 -8.90
N HIS A 257 -0.34 -4.61 -8.28
CA HIS A 257 -0.08 -4.18 -6.90
C HIS A 257 -0.69 -5.13 -5.86
N SER A 258 -1.85 -5.71 -6.15
CA SER A 258 -2.52 -6.67 -5.27
C SER A 258 -3.19 -7.79 -6.08
N LEU A 259 -3.67 -8.83 -5.39
CA LEU A 259 -4.40 -9.95 -5.97
C LEU A 259 -5.58 -10.33 -5.08
N LEU A 260 -6.52 -11.07 -5.64
CA LEU A 260 -7.68 -11.56 -4.91
C LEU A 260 -7.48 -13.04 -4.57
N ILE A 261 -8.06 -13.45 -3.45
CA ILE A 261 -8.19 -14.86 -3.08
C ILE A 261 -9.63 -15.16 -2.70
N THR A 262 -10.07 -16.36 -3.03
CA THR A 262 -11.25 -16.98 -2.42
C THR A 262 -10.79 -18.16 -1.57
N GLU A 263 -11.74 -18.88 -0.97
CA GLU A 263 -11.43 -20.12 -0.27
C GLU A 263 -10.74 -21.14 -1.19
N GLU A 264 -11.09 -21.16 -2.48
CA GLU A 264 -10.65 -22.21 -3.42
C GLU A 264 -9.75 -21.71 -4.55
N HIS A 265 -9.64 -20.38 -4.72
CA HIS A 265 -8.98 -19.79 -5.89
C HIS A 265 -8.00 -18.67 -5.53
N VAL A 266 -6.96 -18.53 -6.34
CA VAL A 266 -6.26 -17.25 -6.52
C VAL A 266 -6.84 -16.59 -7.77
N VAL A 267 -7.17 -15.31 -7.70
CA VAL A 267 -7.72 -14.55 -8.83
C VAL A 267 -6.76 -13.41 -9.14
N LEU A 268 -6.16 -13.46 -10.33
CA LEU A 268 -5.19 -12.50 -10.81
C LEU A 268 -5.82 -11.67 -11.93
N CYS A 269 -5.98 -10.36 -11.73
CA CYS A 269 -6.50 -9.46 -12.76
C CYS A 269 -5.39 -8.64 -13.40
N VAL A 270 -5.22 -8.75 -14.71
CA VAL A 270 -4.36 -7.88 -15.51
C VAL A 270 -5.17 -6.67 -15.99
N TRP A 271 -5.12 -5.59 -15.22
CA TRP A 271 -5.86 -4.34 -15.43
C TRP A 271 -5.10 -3.33 -16.32
N ASN A 272 -4.70 -3.76 -17.51
CA ASN A 272 -4.15 -2.87 -18.56
C ASN A 272 -2.89 -2.06 -18.20
N SER A 273 -2.13 -2.48 -17.18
CA SER A 273 -0.88 -1.85 -16.73
C SER A 273 0.36 -2.51 -17.32
N HIS A 274 0.33 -2.84 -18.61
CA HIS A 274 1.39 -3.63 -19.26
C HIS A 274 2.76 -2.95 -19.15
N VAL A 275 3.80 -3.75 -18.93
CA VAL A 275 5.16 -3.23 -18.73
C VAL A 275 5.95 -3.29 -20.02
N ASN A 276 6.55 -2.16 -20.43
CA ASN A 276 7.51 -2.05 -21.51
C ASN A 276 8.95 -2.11 -20.94
N PRO A 277 9.67 -3.24 -21.10
CA PRO A 277 10.99 -3.42 -20.50
C PRO A 277 12.05 -2.41 -20.99
N LEU A 278 11.89 -1.85 -22.20
CA LEU A 278 12.85 -0.91 -22.77
C LEU A 278 12.89 0.43 -22.03
N LYS A 279 11.82 0.76 -21.29
CA LYS A 279 11.69 2.00 -20.52
C LYS A 279 12.09 1.87 -19.04
N LEU A 280 12.38 0.66 -18.56
CA LEU A 280 12.79 0.41 -17.16
C LEU A 280 14.07 1.16 -16.76
N LYS A 281 14.94 1.50 -17.72
CA LYS A 281 16.16 2.29 -17.47
C LYS A 281 15.88 3.72 -16.97
N GLU A 282 14.69 4.25 -17.27
CA GLU A 282 14.27 5.58 -16.83
C GLU A 282 13.69 5.54 -15.42
N SER A 283 12.61 4.77 -15.22
CA SER A 283 11.97 4.45 -13.94
C SER A 283 10.97 3.31 -14.15
N PHE A 284 10.49 2.69 -13.07
CA PHE A 284 9.44 1.68 -13.19
C PHE A 284 8.11 2.26 -13.70
N ILE A 285 7.71 3.45 -13.21
CA ILE A 285 6.49 4.14 -13.68
C ILE A 285 6.54 4.39 -15.19
N ASN A 286 7.68 4.82 -15.75
CA ASN A 286 7.80 5.06 -17.19
C ASN A 286 7.70 3.77 -18.02
N ALA A 287 7.95 2.61 -17.40
CA ALA A 287 7.77 1.32 -18.03
C ALA A 287 6.30 0.87 -18.03
N ILE A 288 5.45 1.39 -17.16
CA ILE A 288 4.01 1.09 -17.16
C ILE A 288 3.36 1.82 -18.34
N ALA A 289 2.77 1.05 -19.25
CA ALA A 289 1.98 1.59 -20.35
C ALA A 289 0.73 2.29 -19.83
N PRO A 290 0.28 3.38 -20.48
CA PRO A 290 -1.03 3.95 -20.20
C PRO A 290 -2.13 2.90 -20.40
N THR A 291 -3.15 2.94 -19.56
CA THR A 291 -4.36 2.14 -19.75
C THR A 291 -4.95 2.39 -21.14
N ASP A 292 -5.20 1.33 -21.90
CA ASP A 292 -5.85 1.38 -23.20
C ASP A 292 -7.31 0.94 -23.05
N PRO A 293 -8.30 1.85 -23.14
CA PRO A 293 -9.71 1.50 -23.00
C PRO A 293 -10.24 0.50 -24.05
N SER A 294 -9.51 0.30 -25.15
CA SER A 294 -9.88 -0.67 -26.19
C SER A 294 -9.47 -2.12 -25.86
N GLN A 295 -8.61 -2.29 -24.87
CA GLN A 295 -8.11 -3.60 -24.43
C GLN A 295 -8.81 -4.02 -23.13
N PRO A 296 -9.29 -5.27 -23.02
CA PRO A 296 -9.98 -5.72 -21.81
C PRO A 296 -9.03 -5.82 -20.63
N ALA A 297 -9.56 -5.74 -19.41
CA ALA A 297 -8.86 -6.28 -18.26
C ALA A 297 -9.12 -7.79 -18.19
N THR A 298 -8.07 -8.59 -18.04
CA THR A 298 -8.16 -10.06 -18.09
C THR A 298 -7.95 -10.67 -16.71
N TRP A 299 -8.90 -11.47 -16.27
CA TRP A 299 -8.94 -12.14 -14.97
C TRP A 299 -8.61 -13.62 -15.15
N TYR A 300 -7.56 -14.07 -14.47
CA TYR A 300 -7.14 -15.46 -14.42
C TYR A 300 -7.58 -16.06 -13.09
N VAL A 301 -8.34 -17.15 -13.14
CA VAL A 301 -8.77 -17.91 -11.96
C VAL A 301 -7.91 -19.16 -11.87
N ILE A 302 -7.13 -19.25 -10.80
CA ILE A 302 -6.20 -20.35 -10.54
C ILE A 302 -6.73 -21.16 -9.37
N ASP A 303 -6.87 -22.48 -9.58
CA ASP A 303 -7.15 -23.41 -8.49
C ASP A 303 -5.96 -23.50 -7.55
N ARG A 304 -6.22 -23.33 -6.26
CA ARG A 304 -5.18 -23.35 -5.21
C ARG A 304 -5.35 -24.50 -4.22
N LYS A 305 -6.35 -25.38 -4.42
CA LYS A 305 -6.63 -26.52 -3.54
C LYS A 305 -6.39 -27.87 -4.21
N HIS A 306 -6.69 -28.01 -5.50
CA HIS A 306 -6.76 -29.32 -6.17
C HIS A 306 -5.61 -29.58 -7.16
N GLY A 307 -4.80 -28.58 -7.48
CA GLY A 307 -3.67 -28.70 -8.40
C GLY A 307 -4.05 -28.62 -9.88
N ASN A 308 -5.23 -28.08 -10.20
CA ASN A 308 -5.72 -27.95 -11.57
C ASN A 308 -5.08 -26.78 -12.34
N GLY A 309 -4.31 -25.92 -11.68
CA GLY A 309 -3.65 -24.78 -12.30
C GLY A 309 -4.64 -23.70 -12.74
N LEU A 310 -4.44 -23.13 -13.94
CA LEU A 310 -5.35 -22.13 -14.51
C LEU A 310 -6.66 -22.81 -14.93
N ILE A 311 -7.76 -22.49 -14.25
CA ILE A 311 -9.07 -23.13 -14.51
C ILE A 311 -9.97 -22.28 -15.39
N ALA A 312 -9.87 -20.94 -15.34
CA ALA A 312 -10.68 -20.05 -16.17
C ALA A 312 -10.03 -18.70 -16.46
N THR A 313 -10.46 -18.09 -17.56
CA THR A 313 -10.10 -16.73 -17.97
C THR A 313 -11.37 -15.94 -18.23
N TYR A 314 -11.43 -14.71 -17.72
CA TYR A 314 -12.53 -13.76 -17.96
C TYR A 314 -12.00 -12.44 -18.46
N ASP A 315 -12.76 -11.74 -19.30
CA ASP A 315 -12.52 -10.35 -19.67
C ASP A 315 -13.57 -9.43 -19.06
N SER A 316 -13.14 -8.26 -18.61
CA SER A 316 -14.01 -7.13 -18.26
C SER A 316 -13.62 -5.87 -19.04
N PRO A 317 -14.39 -4.77 -18.97
CA PRO A 317 -13.94 -3.46 -19.44
C PRO A 317 -12.58 -3.09 -18.82
N ALA A 318 -11.81 -2.26 -19.53
CA ALA A 318 -10.53 -1.75 -19.07
C ALA A 318 -10.68 -0.93 -17.78
N PHE A 319 -9.76 -1.12 -16.85
CA PHE A 319 -9.58 -0.28 -15.67
C PHE A 319 -8.12 -0.40 -15.22
N PHE A 320 -7.71 0.41 -14.23
CA PHE A 320 -6.50 0.22 -13.44
C PHE A 320 -6.88 0.06 -11.96
N CYS A 321 -6.11 -0.69 -11.19
CA CYS A 321 -6.36 -0.90 -9.77
C CYS A 321 -5.04 -0.99 -9.00
N PHE A 322 -5.00 -0.36 -7.83
CA PHE A 322 -3.98 -0.64 -6.83
C PHE A 322 -4.49 -1.72 -5.89
N HIS A 323 -5.57 -1.43 -5.16
CA HIS A 323 -6.05 -2.28 -4.07
C HIS A 323 -7.31 -3.05 -4.44
N THR A 324 -7.18 -4.36 -4.39
CA THR A 324 -8.29 -5.30 -4.27
C THR A 324 -8.83 -5.24 -2.84
N VAL A 325 -10.12 -5.56 -2.65
CA VAL A 325 -10.78 -5.51 -1.34
C VAL A 325 -11.00 -6.91 -0.80
N ASN A 326 -11.76 -7.74 -1.52
CA ASN A 326 -12.08 -9.10 -1.12
C ASN A 326 -12.67 -9.90 -2.30
N ALA A 327 -12.63 -11.23 -2.24
CA ALA A 327 -13.40 -12.08 -3.14
C ALA A 327 -13.96 -13.31 -2.42
N TRP A 328 -15.15 -13.76 -2.81
CA TRP A 328 -15.79 -14.95 -2.23
C TRP A 328 -16.58 -15.72 -3.29
N LEU A 329 -17.08 -16.89 -2.88
CA LEU A 329 -17.88 -17.76 -3.72
C LEU A 329 -19.37 -17.58 -3.40
N GLU A 330 -20.21 -17.52 -4.42
CA GLU A 330 -21.67 -17.57 -4.31
C GLU A 330 -22.23 -18.60 -5.30
N PRO A 331 -23.38 -19.23 -5.02
CA PRO A 331 -24.10 -20.01 -6.03
C PRO A 331 -24.40 -19.13 -7.26
N SER A 332 -24.24 -19.69 -8.46
CA SER A 332 -24.46 -18.93 -9.67
C SER A 332 -25.93 -18.53 -9.82
N ALA A 333 -26.17 -17.27 -10.19
CA ALA A 333 -27.52 -16.77 -10.41
C ALA A 333 -28.22 -17.44 -11.61
N GLU A 334 -27.45 -17.87 -12.62
CA GLU A 334 -27.97 -18.53 -13.83
C GLU A 334 -28.21 -20.03 -13.62
N ASP A 335 -27.33 -20.68 -12.85
CA ASP A 335 -27.37 -22.12 -12.58
C ASP A 335 -26.87 -22.40 -11.15
N PRO A 336 -27.78 -22.58 -10.17
CA PRO A 336 -27.41 -22.81 -8.78
C PRO A 336 -26.53 -24.04 -8.52
N THR A 337 -26.34 -24.92 -9.51
CA THR A 337 -25.40 -26.04 -9.42
C THR A 337 -23.95 -25.63 -9.69
N LYS A 338 -23.73 -24.41 -10.19
CA LYS A 338 -22.43 -23.80 -10.45
C LYS A 338 -22.13 -22.71 -9.43
N THR A 339 -20.89 -22.25 -9.45
CA THR A 339 -20.37 -21.25 -8.52
C THR A 339 -19.90 -20.01 -9.29
N ASP A 340 -20.22 -18.84 -8.78
CA ASP A 340 -19.64 -17.57 -9.21
C ASP A 340 -18.56 -17.12 -8.23
N ILE A 341 -17.58 -16.37 -8.73
CA ILE A 341 -16.71 -15.56 -7.87
C ILE A 341 -17.24 -14.13 -7.87
N VAL A 342 -17.46 -13.57 -6.68
CA VAL A 342 -17.69 -12.15 -6.49
C VAL A 342 -16.38 -11.51 -6.04
N ALA A 343 -16.01 -10.37 -6.64
CA ALA A 343 -14.73 -9.71 -6.45
C ALA A 343 -14.91 -8.20 -6.30
N ASP A 344 -14.47 -7.66 -5.17
CA ASP A 344 -14.50 -6.23 -4.88
C ASP A 344 -13.11 -5.61 -5.06
N VAL A 345 -13.05 -4.48 -5.76
CA VAL A 345 -11.82 -3.74 -6.04
C VAL A 345 -12.02 -2.23 -5.95
N VAL A 346 -10.95 -1.50 -5.67
CA VAL A 346 -10.88 -0.06 -5.85
C VAL A 346 -10.22 0.23 -7.20
N ARG A 347 -11.03 0.59 -8.19
CA ARG A 347 -10.56 0.84 -9.55
C ARG A 347 -10.51 2.33 -9.88
N THR A 348 -9.71 2.67 -10.88
CA THR A 348 -9.70 3.94 -11.59
C THR A 348 -9.74 3.69 -13.09
N ASP A 349 -10.17 4.66 -13.87
CA ASP A 349 -10.27 4.56 -15.32
C ASP A 349 -8.88 4.71 -16.01
N SER A 350 -7.83 5.03 -15.25
CA SER A 350 -6.49 5.29 -15.79
C SER A 350 -5.33 4.96 -14.87
N SER A 351 -4.30 4.31 -15.42
CA SER A 351 -2.98 4.13 -14.79
C SER A 351 -2.21 5.44 -14.60
N ASP A 352 -2.62 6.55 -15.23
CA ASP A 352 -2.03 7.87 -14.94
C ASP A 352 -2.32 8.34 -13.51
N PHE A 353 -3.25 7.69 -12.79
CA PHE A 353 -3.42 7.87 -11.35
C PHE A 353 -2.09 7.71 -10.58
N ILE A 354 -1.22 6.77 -10.99
CA ILE A 354 0.11 6.57 -10.37
C ILE A 354 0.95 7.86 -10.47
N LYS A 355 0.86 8.58 -11.60
CA LYS A 355 1.60 9.83 -11.83
C LYS A 355 1.06 11.00 -11.01
N THR A 356 -0.07 10.84 -10.33
CA THR A 356 -0.58 11.85 -9.38
C THR A 356 0.10 11.75 -8.01
N LEU A 357 0.93 10.72 -7.81
CA LEU A 357 1.66 10.44 -6.56
C LEU A 357 3.11 10.95 -6.58
N TYR A 358 3.44 11.87 -7.50
CA TYR A 358 4.69 12.62 -7.44
C TYR A 358 4.62 13.69 -6.34
N TYR A 359 5.75 14.03 -5.71
CA TYR A 359 5.76 15.07 -4.68
C TYR A 359 5.33 16.44 -5.21
N ASP A 360 5.56 16.72 -6.51
CA ASP A 360 5.13 17.96 -7.15
C ASP A 360 3.60 18.12 -7.20
N THR A 361 2.85 17.03 -7.26
CA THR A 361 1.37 17.01 -7.23
C THR A 361 0.81 16.83 -5.83
N LEU A 362 1.58 16.26 -4.91
CA LEU A 362 1.12 15.91 -3.55
C LEU A 362 1.40 16.97 -2.48
N ILE A 363 2.51 17.72 -2.57
CA ILE A 363 2.87 18.70 -1.53
C ILE A 363 2.02 19.96 -1.72
N SER A 364 1.13 20.21 -0.77
CA SER A 364 0.06 21.24 -0.83
C SER A 364 0.57 22.67 -0.99
N SER A 365 1.81 22.94 -0.56
CA SER A 365 2.43 24.25 -0.70
C SER A 365 2.94 24.54 -2.12
N PHE A 366 3.13 23.51 -2.94
CA PHE A 366 3.69 23.66 -4.28
C PHE A 366 2.64 24.18 -5.26
N ASP A 367 3.05 25.08 -6.14
CA ASP A 367 2.15 25.64 -7.15
C ASP A 367 1.71 24.58 -8.17
N ALA A 368 2.60 23.62 -8.48
CA ALA A 368 2.26 22.46 -9.33
C ALA A 368 1.12 21.63 -8.74
N ALA A 369 1.11 21.39 -7.43
CA ALA A 369 0.03 20.68 -6.75
C ALA A 369 -1.29 21.45 -6.82
N LYS A 370 -1.25 22.76 -6.54
CA LYS A 370 -2.44 23.64 -6.64
C LYS A 370 -3.01 23.66 -8.07
N ASP A 371 -2.16 23.74 -9.08
CA ASP A 371 -2.57 23.76 -10.48
C ASP A 371 -3.07 22.41 -10.98
N PHE A 372 -2.48 21.31 -10.49
CA PHE A 372 -2.98 19.97 -10.75
C PHE A 372 -4.39 19.80 -10.19
N GLN A 373 -4.63 20.17 -8.92
CA GLN A 373 -5.96 20.00 -8.30
C GLN A 373 -7.06 20.79 -9.03
N LYS A 374 -6.78 22.02 -9.50
CA LYS A 374 -7.73 22.81 -10.31
C LYS A 374 -8.14 22.12 -11.61
N LYS A 375 -7.29 21.25 -12.16
CA LYS A 375 -7.50 20.54 -13.43
C LYS A 375 -7.92 19.09 -13.23
N ARG A 376 -7.95 18.61 -11.97
CA ARG A 376 -8.27 17.22 -11.65
C ARG A 376 -9.69 16.91 -12.12
N SER A 377 -9.81 15.87 -12.94
CA SER A 377 -11.09 15.37 -13.42
C SER A 377 -11.45 14.04 -12.76
N ASP A 378 -12.68 13.57 -13.01
CA ASP A 378 -13.16 12.26 -12.58
C ASP A 378 -12.33 11.09 -13.13
N PHE A 379 -11.46 11.34 -14.11
CA PHE A 379 -10.55 10.34 -14.68
C PHE A 379 -9.48 9.87 -13.70
N TYR A 380 -9.16 10.69 -12.68
CA TYR A 380 -8.19 10.36 -11.62
C TYR A 380 -8.88 9.98 -10.31
N ARG A 381 -10.21 9.80 -10.31
CA ARG A 381 -10.95 9.38 -9.13
C ARG A 381 -11.08 7.86 -9.13
N THR A 382 -10.79 7.29 -7.98
CA THR A 382 -11.00 5.88 -7.71
C THR A 382 -12.46 5.61 -7.38
N THR A 383 -12.90 4.37 -7.49
CA THR A 383 -14.29 3.97 -7.31
C THR A 383 -14.31 2.53 -6.82
N PHE A 384 -15.08 2.28 -5.75
CA PHE A 384 -15.33 0.91 -5.32
C PHE A 384 -16.20 0.21 -6.37
N THR A 385 -15.80 -0.97 -6.82
CA THR A 385 -16.54 -1.73 -7.84
C THR A 385 -16.59 -3.20 -7.51
N ARG A 386 -17.79 -3.76 -7.59
CA ARG A 386 -18.05 -5.19 -7.47
C ARG A 386 -18.14 -5.82 -8.85
N PHE A 387 -17.34 -6.86 -9.06
CA PHE A 387 -17.36 -7.72 -10.23
C PHE A 387 -17.93 -9.10 -9.89
N ARG A 388 -18.58 -9.73 -10.87
CA ARG A 388 -18.99 -11.13 -10.83
C ARG A 388 -18.35 -11.90 -11.98
N LEU A 389 -17.71 -13.01 -11.67
CA LEU A 389 -17.12 -13.96 -12.62
C LEU A 389 -18.01 -15.22 -12.62
N PRO A 390 -18.91 -15.37 -13.60
CA PRO A 390 -19.97 -16.37 -13.54
C PRO A 390 -19.49 -17.78 -13.87
N ALA A 391 -20.11 -18.76 -13.21
CA ALA A 391 -20.07 -20.18 -13.57
C ALA A 391 -18.66 -20.81 -13.60
N VAL A 392 -17.78 -20.46 -12.65
CA VAL A 392 -16.38 -20.90 -12.55
C VAL A 392 -16.27 -22.43 -12.70
N PRO A 393 -15.47 -22.93 -13.65
CA PRO A 393 -15.35 -24.35 -13.91
C PRO A 393 -14.46 -25.03 -12.86
N SER A 394 -14.67 -26.32 -12.61
CA SER A 394 -13.84 -27.11 -11.68
C SER A 394 -12.54 -27.63 -12.30
N ALA A 395 -12.34 -27.44 -13.61
CA ALA A 395 -11.20 -27.93 -14.38
C ALA A 395 -10.79 -26.93 -15.47
N PRO A 396 -9.57 -27.01 -16.03
CA PRO A 396 -9.08 -26.12 -17.07
C PRO A 396 -10.04 -25.95 -18.24
N CYS A 397 -10.42 -24.69 -18.50
CA CYS A 397 -11.26 -24.29 -19.62
C CYS A 397 -10.52 -23.29 -20.51
N ALA A 398 -10.50 -23.54 -21.82
CA ALA A 398 -9.82 -22.68 -22.79
C ALA A 398 -10.66 -21.46 -23.22
N GLU A 399 -11.98 -21.50 -23.00
CA GLU A 399 -12.88 -20.43 -23.41
C GLU A 399 -12.75 -19.21 -22.48
N THR A 400 -12.57 -18.03 -23.08
CA THR A 400 -12.58 -16.77 -22.33
C THR A 400 -14.02 -16.31 -22.13
N ARG A 401 -14.39 -16.07 -20.87
CA ARG A 401 -15.74 -15.64 -20.46
C ARG A 401 -15.77 -14.15 -20.16
N LYS A 402 -16.92 -13.62 -19.74
CA LYS A 402 -17.06 -12.22 -19.35
C LYS A 402 -17.23 -12.08 -17.85
N ALA A 403 -16.42 -11.21 -17.25
CA ALA A 403 -16.61 -10.72 -15.89
C ALA A 403 -17.52 -9.49 -15.96
N GLU A 404 -18.57 -9.49 -15.15
CA GLU A 404 -19.61 -8.47 -15.16
C GLU A 404 -19.38 -7.47 -14.04
N VAL A 405 -19.61 -6.18 -14.31
CA VAL A 405 -19.68 -5.16 -13.26
C VAL A 405 -21.08 -5.24 -12.66
N GLU A 406 -21.21 -5.63 -11.40
CA GLU A 406 -22.49 -5.64 -10.71
C GLU A 406 -22.91 -4.21 -10.35
N TRP A 407 -22.01 -3.47 -9.73
CA TRP A 407 -22.22 -2.07 -9.36
C TRP A 407 -20.90 -1.38 -9.00
N SER A 408 -20.96 -0.05 -9.01
CA SER A 408 -19.87 0.84 -8.60
C SER A 408 -20.41 1.92 -7.68
N ALA A 409 -19.67 2.28 -6.63
CA ALA A 409 -20.09 3.29 -5.65
C ALA A 409 -18.93 4.23 -5.25
N CYS A 410 -19.29 5.34 -4.60
CA CYS A 410 -18.36 6.26 -3.95
C CYS A 410 -17.32 6.94 -4.87
N LYS A 411 -17.57 7.08 -6.17
CA LYS A 411 -16.65 7.80 -7.10
C LYS A 411 -16.32 9.23 -6.63
N SER A 412 -17.31 9.94 -6.08
CA SER A 412 -17.11 11.28 -5.52
C SER A 412 -16.23 11.31 -4.26
N LEU A 413 -16.18 10.21 -3.50
CA LEU A 413 -15.31 10.05 -2.34
C LEU A 413 -13.89 9.63 -2.73
N SER A 414 -13.72 9.01 -3.91
CA SER A 414 -12.44 8.50 -4.40
C SER A 414 -11.74 7.63 -3.33
N PRO A 415 -12.35 6.50 -2.92
CA PRO A 415 -11.81 5.63 -1.88
C PRO A 415 -10.47 5.02 -2.27
N GLU A 416 -9.59 4.80 -1.31
CA GLU A 416 -8.34 4.04 -1.48
C GLU A 416 -7.88 3.47 -0.12
N LEU A 417 -6.88 2.58 -0.14
CA LEU A 417 -6.42 1.81 1.03
C LEU A 417 -7.60 1.16 1.79
N PRO A 418 -8.39 0.30 1.11
CA PRO A 418 -9.58 -0.30 1.69
C PRO A 418 -9.22 -1.30 2.78
N THR A 419 -10.00 -1.31 3.86
CA THR A 419 -9.97 -2.33 4.91
C THR A 419 -11.38 -2.82 5.21
N MET A 420 -11.47 -3.97 5.87
CA MET A 420 -12.73 -4.59 6.28
C MET A 420 -12.51 -5.43 7.53
N HIS A 421 -13.60 -6.00 8.06
CA HIS A 421 -13.52 -6.92 9.18
C HIS A 421 -12.66 -8.16 8.83
N PRO A 422 -11.63 -8.52 9.60
CA PRO A 422 -10.66 -9.57 9.26
C PRO A 422 -11.29 -10.97 9.08
N LYS A 423 -12.34 -11.31 9.83
CA LYS A 423 -13.08 -12.60 9.68
C LYS A 423 -13.85 -12.71 8.36
N ARG A 424 -13.91 -11.65 7.55
CA ARG A 424 -14.60 -11.66 6.26
C ARG A 424 -13.68 -11.91 5.07
N VAL A 425 -12.37 -12.04 5.27
CA VAL A 425 -11.46 -12.47 4.22
C VAL A 425 -11.97 -13.78 3.61
N THR A 426 -12.08 -13.81 2.28
CA THR A 426 -12.68 -14.89 1.48
C THR A 426 -14.16 -15.19 1.71
N GLN A 427 -14.87 -14.36 2.48
CA GLN A 427 -16.30 -14.48 2.75
C GLN A 427 -17.04 -13.22 2.29
N LYS A 428 -18.36 -13.33 2.12
CA LYS A 428 -19.20 -12.16 1.88
C LYS A 428 -19.07 -11.17 3.02
N HIS A 429 -18.92 -9.90 2.68
CA HIS A 429 -18.84 -8.79 3.63
C HIS A 429 -19.89 -7.72 3.27
N ARG A 430 -20.28 -6.94 4.27
CA ARG A 430 -21.17 -5.80 4.14
C ARG A 430 -20.45 -4.47 4.26
N TYR A 431 -19.41 -4.35 5.09
CA TYR A 431 -18.79 -3.05 5.37
C TYR A 431 -17.35 -2.96 4.88
N VAL A 432 -17.05 -1.84 4.25
CA VAL A 432 -15.70 -1.47 3.79
C VAL A 432 -15.34 -0.09 4.31
N TYR A 433 -14.12 0.06 4.79
CA TYR A 433 -13.56 1.32 5.24
C TYR A 433 -12.43 1.74 4.30
N ALA A 434 -12.29 3.02 4.00
CA ALA A 434 -11.25 3.51 3.11
C ALA A 434 -10.89 4.97 3.44
N VAL A 435 -9.68 5.40 3.11
CA VAL A 435 -9.40 6.85 3.09
C VAL A 435 -10.00 7.47 1.83
N THR A 436 -10.29 8.77 1.88
CA THR A 436 -10.90 9.50 0.76
C THR A 436 -9.95 10.51 0.12
N PHE A 437 -10.05 10.65 -1.20
CA PHE A 437 -9.31 11.59 -2.03
C PHE A 437 -10.30 12.54 -2.74
N ARG A 438 -11.20 13.19 -1.99
CA ARG A 438 -12.32 14.00 -2.52
C ARG A 438 -11.83 15.21 -3.33
N GLY A 439 -10.64 15.71 -2.99
CA GLY A 439 -10.02 16.91 -3.58
C GLY A 439 -10.03 18.11 -2.65
N GLU A 440 -10.36 17.90 -1.36
CA GLU A 440 -10.23 18.92 -0.32
C GLU A 440 -8.75 19.10 0.07
N ALA A 441 -8.00 18.00 0.11
CA ALA A 441 -6.55 17.96 0.23
C ALA A 441 -5.89 17.49 -1.08
N THR A 442 -4.56 17.59 -1.17
CA THR A 442 -3.80 17.05 -2.30
C THR A 442 -3.47 15.55 -2.19
N LEU A 443 -3.72 14.93 -1.03
CA LEU A 443 -3.62 13.47 -0.80
C LEU A 443 -4.93 12.95 -0.17
N THR A 444 -4.95 12.67 1.14
CA THR A 444 -6.14 12.18 1.85
C THR A 444 -6.85 13.28 2.64
N ASP A 445 -8.18 13.21 2.69
CA ASP A 445 -9.03 14.25 3.33
C ASP A 445 -10.18 13.71 4.20
N GLY A 446 -10.21 12.39 4.44
CA GLY A 446 -11.24 11.76 5.25
C GLY A 446 -11.12 10.24 5.30
N ILE A 447 -11.96 9.63 6.13
CA ILE A 447 -12.16 8.19 6.24
C ILE A 447 -13.64 7.93 5.97
N MET A 448 -13.94 7.02 5.03
CA MET A 448 -15.30 6.61 4.74
C MET A 448 -15.60 5.20 5.22
N LYS A 449 -16.88 4.95 5.43
CA LYS A 449 -17.48 3.63 5.56
C LYS A 449 -18.48 3.47 4.41
N LEU A 450 -18.44 2.34 3.72
CA LEU A 450 -19.43 1.93 2.73
C LEU A 450 -20.22 0.74 3.27
N ASP A 451 -21.54 0.82 3.21
CA ASP A 451 -22.43 -0.33 3.33
C ASP A 451 -22.68 -0.90 1.92
N CYS A 452 -22.13 -2.08 1.63
CA CYS A 452 -22.22 -2.73 0.33
C CYS A 452 -23.60 -3.31 0.01
N GLU A 453 -24.52 -3.39 0.98
CA GLU A 453 -25.91 -3.81 0.74
C GLU A 453 -26.78 -2.62 0.32
N THR A 454 -26.68 -1.50 1.04
CA THR A 454 -27.48 -0.29 0.76
C THR A 454 -26.82 0.66 -0.22
N GLN A 455 -25.50 0.53 -0.42
CA GLN A 455 -24.62 1.45 -1.16
C GLN A 455 -24.55 2.86 -0.57
N GLU A 456 -25.00 3.02 0.68
CA GLU A 456 -24.85 4.26 1.44
C GLU A 456 -23.43 4.36 2.03
N SER A 457 -22.97 5.60 2.21
CA SER A 457 -21.65 5.85 2.79
C SER A 457 -21.69 6.91 3.88
N MET A 458 -20.82 6.72 4.86
CA MET A 458 -20.55 7.68 5.94
C MET A 458 -19.14 8.24 5.78
N LEU A 459 -18.90 9.42 6.34
CA LEU A 459 -17.62 10.12 6.23
C LEU A 459 -17.22 10.75 7.56
N TRP A 460 -16.03 10.42 8.03
CA TRP A 460 -15.29 11.23 8.99
C TRP A 460 -14.31 12.14 8.22
N ALA A 461 -14.32 13.43 8.55
CA ALA A 461 -13.36 14.40 8.03
C ALA A 461 -13.19 15.55 9.00
N CYS A 462 -11.96 16.07 9.10
CA CYS A 462 -11.65 17.31 9.80
C CYS A 462 -10.77 18.18 8.90
N HIS A 463 -11.12 19.45 8.74
CA HIS A 463 -10.42 20.35 7.84
C HIS A 463 -8.94 20.50 8.23
N GLY A 464 -8.04 20.37 7.25
CA GLY A 464 -6.60 20.46 7.47
C GLY A 464 -5.98 19.22 8.12
N GLN A 465 -6.72 18.11 8.22
CA GLN A 465 -6.25 16.88 8.87
C GLN A 465 -6.32 15.68 7.94
N SER A 466 -5.16 15.15 7.55
CA SER A 466 -5.04 14.06 6.58
C SER A 466 -4.86 12.70 7.27
N PRO A 467 -5.86 11.79 7.21
CA PRO A 467 -5.75 10.44 7.78
C PRO A 467 -4.98 9.48 6.88
N GLY A 468 -4.28 8.52 7.47
CA GLY A 468 -3.77 7.32 6.80
C GLY A 468 -4.79 6.17 6.81
N GLU A 469 -4.40 5.02 6.25
CA GLU A 469 -5.21 3.79 6.24
C GLU A 469 -5.84 3.51 7.62
N ALA A 470 -7.15 3.23 7.62
CA ALA A 470 -7.94 2.98 8.80
C ALA A 470 -8.00 1.48 9.08
N ILE A 471 -7.26 1.00 10.09
CA ILE A 471 -7.19 -0.42 10.45
C ILE A 471 -8.36 -0.79 11.34
N PHE A 472 -9.22 -1.71 10.88
CA PHE A 472 -10.33 -2.24 11.68
C PHE A 472 -9.81 -3.16 12.78
N VAL A 473 -10.27 -2.96 14.02
CA VAL A 473 -9.99 -3.81 15.18
C VAL A 473 -11.32 -4.29 15.76
N PRO A 474 -11.64 -5.59 15.63
CA PRO A 474 -12.92 -6.11 16.09
C PRO A 474 -13.06 -6.03 17.60
N ASN A 475 -14.26 -5.73 18.07
CA ASN A 475 -14.65 -6.04 19.43
C ASN A 475 -14.73 -7.58 19.58
N PRO A 476 -13.96 -8.21 20.46
CA PRO A 476 -13.95 -9.68 20.60
C PRO A 476 -15.31 -10.24 21.05
N GLU A 477 -16.08 -9.46 21.79
CA GLU A 477 -17.44 -9.81 22.24
C GLU A 477 -18.53 -9.29 21.27
N GLY A 478 -18.12 -8.66 20.16
CA GLY A 478 -19.02 -8.09 19.18
C GLY A 478 -19.72 -9.12 18.32
N THR A 479 -20.96 -8.81 17.91
CA THR A 479 -21.79 -9.71 17.10
C THR A 479 -22.03 -9.22 15.68
N ASP A 480 -21.97 -7.90 15.47
CA ASP A 480 -22.14 -7.28 14.16
C ASP A 480 -20.79 -7.14 13.44
N GLU A 481 -20.82 -7.10 12.10
CA GLU A 481 -19.60 -7.03 11.28
C GLU A 481 -18.80 -5.74 11.48
N ASP A 482 -19.45 -4.64 11.81
CA ASP A 482 -18.87 -3.34 12.12
C ASP A 482 -18.73 -3.09 13.64
N ASP A 483 -18.89 -4.12 14.48
CA ASP A 483 -18.65 -4.02 15.92
C ASP A 483 -17.15 -4.01 16.22
N GLY A 484 -16.58 -2.82 16.28
CA GLY A 484 -15.17 -2.62 16.51
C GLY A 484 -14.77 -1.15 16.42
N VAL A 485 -13.47 -0.90 16.30
CA VAL A 485 -12.93 0.44 16.11
C VAL A 485 -12.04 0.51 14.89
N LEU A 486 -11.87 1.71 14.35
CA LEU A 486 -10.86 2.02 13.34
C LEU A 486 -9.69 2.74 14.00
N LEU A 487 -8.46 2.27 13.75
CA LEU A 487 -7.23 2.95 14.13
C LEU A 487 -6.57 3.57 12.89
N SER A 488 -6.38 4.88 12.90
CA SER A 488 -5.73 5.61 11.80
C SER A 488 -4.74 6.63 12.34
N VAL A 489 -3.60 6.80 11.67
CA VAL A 489 -2.67 7.89 12.01
C VAL A 489 -3.03 9.11 11.19
N VAL A 490 -3.29 10.23 11.86
CA VAL A 490 -3.72 11.47 11.21
C VAL A 490 -2.63 12.52 11.36
N LEU A 491 -2.29 13.22 10.28
CA LEU A 491 -1.52 14.45 10.34
C LEU A 491 -2.48 15.62 10.56
N ASP A 492 -2.35 16.33 11.68
CA ASP A 492 -2.89 17.67 11.84
C ASP A 492 -1.94 18.66 11.17
N GLY A 493 -2.28 19.05 9.95
CA GLY A 493 -1.44 19.93 9.12
C GLY A 493 -1.22 21.30 9.75
N GLN A 494 -2.26 21.85 10.38
CA GLN A 494 -2.22 23.17 11.01
C GLN A 494 -1.29 23.19 12.22
N ARG A 495 -1.29 22.12 13.02
CA ARG A 495 -0.36 21.96 14.15
C ARG A 495 1.00 21.40 13.73
N GLY A 496 1.09 20.80 12.55
CA GLY A 496 2.27 20.10 12.06
C GLY A 496 2.68 18.92 12.93
N LYS A 497 1.70 18.23 13.53
CA LYS A 497 1.87 17.08 14.42
C LYS A 497 0.85 16.00 14.10
N SER A 498 1.17 14.77 14.41
CA SER A 498 0.27 13.64 14.17
C SER A 498 -0.32 13.08 15.46
N TYR A 499 -1.37 12.28 15.32
CA TYR A 499 -1.95 11.51 16.40
C TYR A 499 -2.51 10.19 15.89
N LEU A 500 -2.59 9.19 16.77
CA LEU A 500 -3.36 7.98 16.52
C LEU A 500 -4.82 8.25 16.85
N LEU A 501 -5.69 8.21 15.85
CA LEU A 501 -7.14 8.34 15.95
C LEU A 501 -7.79 6.98 16.22
N CYS A 502 -8.81 6.97 17.07
CA CYS A 502 -9.71 5.83 17.29
C CYS A 502 -11.15 6.27 17.00
N LEU A 503 -11.76 5.66 15.99
CA LEU A 503 -13.17 5.86 15.62
C LEU A 503 -14.01 4.64 15.99
N ASP A 504 -15.26 4.83 16.36
CA ASP A 504 -16.27 3.77 16.34
C ASP A 504 -16.54 3.38 14.89
N ALA A 505 -16.41 2.09 14.56
CA ALA A 505 -16.55 1.62 13.19
C ALA A 505 -18.03 1.63 12.70
N ARG A 506 -19.01 1.75 13.60
CA ARG A 506 -20.43 1.77 13.25
C ARG A 506 -20.84 3.11 12.66
N ASP A 507 -20.43 4.21 13.27
CA ASP A 507 -20.87 5.55 12.91
C ASP A 507 -19.76 6.56 12.60
N LEU A 508 -18.49 6.12 12.66
CA LEU A 508 -17.29 6.95 12.47
C LEU A 508 -17.15 8.10 13.48
N SER A 509 -17.85 8.03 14.62
CA SER A 509 -17.65 8.97 15.72
C SER A 509 -16.27 8.78 16.35
N GLU A 510 -15.66 9.88 16.78
CA GLU A 510 -14.36 9.82 17.45
C GLU A 510 -14.52 9.39 18.91
N LEU A 511 -13.87 8.29 19.27
CA LEU A 511 -13.83 7.79 20.64
C LEU A 511 -12.67 8.43 21.42
N GLY A 512 -11.50 8.53 20.78
CA GLY A 512 -10.32 9.13 21.39
C GLY A 512 -9.11 9.19 20.46
N ARG A 513 -8.02 9.76 20.96
CA ARG A 513 -6.75 9.88 20.23
C ARG A 513 -5.53 9.90 21.13
N ALA A 514 -4.37 9.52 20.60
CA ALA A 514 -3.07 9.61 21.28
C ALA A 514 -2.10 10.51 20.50
N ASN A 515 -1.67 11.62 21.10
CA ASN A 515 -0.92 12.68 20.43
C ASN A 515 0.58 12.38 20.34
N VAL A 516 1.15 12.51 19.14
CA VAL A 516 2.60 12.38 18.88
C VAL A 516 3.23 13.78 18.88
N ASP A 517 4.45 13.92 19.39
CA ASP A 517 5.12 15.23 19.49
C ASP A 517 5.76 15.72 18.17
N GLY A 518 5.44 15.05 17.05
CA GLY A 518 5.90 15.40 15.71
C GLY A 518 4.99 14.85 14.63
N ALA A 519 5.34 15.13 13.38
CA ALA A 519 4.62 14.59 12.23
C ALA A 519 5.04 13.13 11.99
N VAL A 520 4.05 12.27 11.76
CA VAL A 520 4.25 10.92 11.22
C VAL A 520 4.07 11.02 9.71
N GLY A 521 5.00 10.43 8.96
CA GLY A 521 4.94 10.43 7.49
C GLY A 521 3.67 9.78 6.97
N PHE A 522 3.21 10.22 5.79
CA PHE A 522 2.12 9.57 5.07
C PHE A 522 2.58 8.18 4.61
N GLY A 523 2.30 7.19 5.45
CA GLY A 523 2.60 5.79 5.19
C GLY A 523 1.60 5.11 4.26
N PHE A 524 1.88 3.86 3.92
CA PHE A 524 1.05 3.02 3.06
C PHE A 524 0.19 2.08 3.89
N HIS A 525 0.75 0.93 4.29
CA HIS A 525 0.03 -0.10 5.02
C HIS A 525 0.53 -0.31 6.44
N GLY A 526 -0.29 -1.02 7.20
CA GLY A 526 -0.03 -1.34 8.58
C GLY A 526 -0.66 -2.63 9.01
N GLN A 527 -0.29 -3.05 10.21
CA GLN A 527 -0.83 -4.24 10.83
C GLN A 527 -1.02 -4.00 12.32
N HIS A 528 -2.23 -4.26 12.81
CA HIS A 528 -2.52 -4.35 14.23
C HIS A 528 -2.43 -5.80 14.70
N VAL A 529 -1.81 -6.00 15.85
CA VAL A 529 -1.67 -7.30 16.50
C VAL A 529 -2.27 -7.21 17.90
N PRO A 530 -3.39 -7.91 18.18
CA PRO A 530 -4.04 -7.82 19.47
C PRO A 530 -3.21 -8.52 20.55
N THR A 531 -3.21 -7.97 21.78
CA THR A 531 -2.56 -8.61 22.94
C THR A 531 -3.50 -9.50 23.75
N LEU A 532 -4.82 -9.32 23.60
CA LEU A 532 -5.86 -10.02 24.36
C LEU A 532 -6.44 -11.25 23.63
N GLY A 533 -5.70 -11.82 22.66
CA GLY A 533 -6.25 -12.79 21.71
C GLY A 533 -7.02 -12.10 20.58
N GLY A 534 -7.29 -12.80 19.49
CA GLY A 534 -7.88 -12.23 18.28
C GLY A 534 -6.95 -12.29 17.07
N MET A 535 -7.52 -11.97 15.90
CA MET A 535 -6.81 -12.05 14.62
C MET A 535 -6.08 -10.74 14.34
N PRO A 536 -4.82 -10.79 13.87
CA PRO A 536 -4.15 -9.62 13.32
C PRO A 536 -4.97 -8.99 12.20
N THR A 537 -4.99 -7.67 12.15
CA THR A 537 -5.78 -6.90 11.17
C THR A 537 -4.90 -5.93 10.40
N GLY A 538 -5.31 -5.55 9.18
CA GLY A 538 -4.51 -4.77 8.23
C GLY A 538 -4.24 -5.53 6.94
N ASP A 539 -3.17 -5.20 6.19
CA ASP A 539 -2.89 -5.73 4.84
C ASP A 539 -3.20 -7.24 4.67
N TYR A 540 -4.27 -7.55 3.90
CA TYR A 540 -4.91 -8.87 3.83
C TYR A 540 -4.43 -9.70 2.64
#